data_AF-A0A2E1SJV2-F1
#
_entry.id   AF-A0A2E1SJV2-F1
#
_cell.length_a   1.000
_cell.length_b   1.000
_cell.length_c   1.000
_cell.angle_alpha   90.00
_cell.angle_beta   90.00
_cell.angle_gamma   90.00
#
_symmetry.space_group_name_H-M   'P 1'
#
loop_
_entity.id
_entity.type
_entity.pdbx_description
1 polymer ?
#
loop_
_entity_poly.entity_id
_entity_poly.type
_entity_poly.pdbx_seq_one_letter_code
_entity_poly.pdbx_strand_id
1 'polypeptide(L)'
;MYSLDLKAQCNSGETEINFVASGVSGGWSDYALLMGTASSYLINNPGSNIECITNGLCYTVTLTGSAVLEVYQGGVLVATPTNGQTICFPFVASNPGCTDPIADNYDALATIDDGSCIYNNCNSISGFTYIGTIGSCCYYEYNDTTTWTAANVLCISNGGTLVSINTSLESDSLNLLLGNNNTGGNQHWINLIDGSSTWENGDPLLFTNYDVSYSAVNGDYMFLQNNGFWDNSPNDGSQSNDGIYPLMEICLSGCTDPLANNYDPTAITDDGSCLYTYPDIDSAFVSQPIICYGGFLTDEMQIDINQTNSPSIYSCIIGWYPLPGIFTSYVSTNQTTVTTLNVNALLPNIDYFVRVVDSTAYYNGNGGGPSGSSTAGIYDEFGPITFSEPAELVASTSIVSSNQCTGDCIAAEDLTITGGTMPYSFDITSSGGTSTQNLANGVSSYSFINLCADNYDI
;
A
#
# COMPACT_ATOMS: atom_id res chain seq x y z
N MET A 1 8.29 23.14 -38.61
CA MET A 1 7.32 23.17 -37.51
C MET A 1 6.35 24.29 -37.84
N TYR A 2 5.06 23.99 -37.88
CA TYR A 2 4.00 24.88 -38.34
C TYR A 2 2.95 24.93 -37.25
N SER A 3 2.46 26.12 -36.88
CA SER A 3 1.46 26.27 -35.81
C SER A 3 0.16 26.86 -36.34
N LEU A 4 -0.95 26.50 -35.70
CA LEU A 4 -2.28 27.07 -35.87
C LEU A 4 -2.85 27.39 -34.48
N ASP A 5 -3.12 28.68 -34.23
CA ASP A 5 -3.69 29.16 -32.98
C ASP A 5 -5.22 29.28 -33.09
N LEU A 6 -5.96 28.63 -32.18
CA LEU A 6 -7.42 28.63 -32.14
C LEU A 6 -7.92 29.14 -30.79
N LYS A 7 -8.97 29.96 -30.80
CA LYS A 7 -9.67 30.38 -29.57
C LYS A 7 -10.85 29.46 -29.30
N ALA A 8 -10.92 28.95 -28.07
CA ALA A 8 -11.96 27.99 -27.65
C ALA A 8 -13.37 28.58 -27.77
N GLN A 9 -13.55 29.89 -27.56
CA GLN A 9 -14.77 30.64 -27.86
C GLN A 9 -14.39 32.09 -28.16
N CYS A 10 -15.23 32.78 -28.92
CA CYS A 10 -14.97 34.13 -29.43
C CYS A 10 -15.10 35.25 -28.36
N ASN A 11 -14.75 34.96 -27.10
CA ASN A 11 -14.89 35.84 -25.95
C ASN A 11 -13.54 36.44 -25.54
N SER A 12 -13.56 37.64 -24.96
CA SER A 12 -12.35 38.27 -24.40
C SER A 12 -11.98 37.61 -23.06
N GLY A 13 -10.80 36.99 -22.97
CA GLY A 13 -10.25 36.44 -21.72
C GLY A 13 -10.13 34.91 -21.63
N GLU A 14 -10.51 34.16 -22.67
CA GLU A 14 -10.35 32.70 -22.67
C GLU A 14 -8.93 32.24 -23.02
N THR A 15 -8.55 31.08 -22.48
CA THR A 15 -7.28 30.40 -22.75
C THR A 15 -7.18 30.01 -24.23
N GLU A 16 -6.11 30.48 -24.88
CA GLU A 16 -5.78 30.15 -26.27
C GLU A 16 -5.28 28.70 -26.37
N ILE A 17 -5.72 28.00 -27.42
CA ILE A 17 -5.31 26.63 -27.74
C ILE A 17 -4.45 26.69 -28.99
N ASN A 18 -3.20 26.24 -28.88
CA ASN A 18 -2.23 26.26 -29.98
C ASN A 18 -1.96 24.83 -30.46
N PHE A 19 -2.18 24.60 -31.75
CA PHE A 19 -1.86 23.35 -32.42
C PHE A 19 -0.53 23.48 -33.14
N VAL A 20 0.46 22.70 -32.73
CA VAL A 20 1.79 22.69 -33.32
C VAL A 20 2.00 21.39 -34.09
N ALA A 21 2.12 21.49 -35.40
CA ALA A 21 2.45 20.38 -36.28
C ALA A 21 3.95 20.35 -36.60
N SER A 22 4.60 19.23 -36.33
CA SER A 22 5.98 18.94 -36.75
C SER A 22 6.01 17.82 -37.80
N GLY A 23 7.12 17.69 -38.51
CA GLY A 23 7.27 16.66 -39.56
C GLY A 23 6.42 16.84 -40.83
N VAL A 24 5.63 17.92 -40.96
CA VAL A 24 4.86 18.23 -42.18
C VAL A 24 5.74 18.93 -43.23
N SER A 25 5.53 18.63 -44.51
CA SER A 25 6.37 19.10 -45.63
C SER A 25 5.61 20.00 -46.63
N GLY A 26 4.33 20.27 -46.37
CA GLY A 26 3.49 21.15 -47.21
C GLY A 26 2.87 20.48 -48.43
N GLY A 27 3.23 19.23 -48.73
CA GLY A 27 2.65 18.41 -49.82
C GLY A 27 1.62 17.38 -49.34
N TRP A 28 1.11 16.56 -50.27
CA TRP A 28 0.14 15.48 -49.97
C TRP A 28 0.76 14.27 -49.23
N SER A 29 2.08 14.25 -49.01
CA SER A 29 2.80 13.15 -48.38
C SER A 29 2.93 13.28 -46.86
N ASP A 30 3.06 14.51 -46.32
CA ASP A 30 3.20 14.75 -44.88
C ASP A 30 2.40 15.99 -44.48
N TYR A 31 1.22 15.77 -43.91
CA TYR A 31 0.33 16.83 -43.44
C TYR A 31 -0.40 16.46 -42.13
N ALA A 32 -0.78 17.50 -41.39
CA ALA A 32 -1.71 17.43 -40.27
C ALA A 32 -2.99 18.18 -40.62
N LEU A 33 -4.14 17.51 -40.46
CA LEU A 33 -5.45 18.03 -40.82
C LEU A 33 -6.45 17.76 -39.69
N LEU A 34 -7.15 18.81 -39.25
CA LEU A 34 -8.31 18.69 -38.35
C LEU A 34 -9.58 18.70 -39.21
N MET A 35 -10.28 17.58 -39.30
CA MET A 35 -11.51 17.44 -40.08
C MET A 35 -12.74 17.61 -39.20
N GLY A 36 -13.47 18.71 -39.37
CA GLY A 36 -14.74 18.94 -38.69
C GLY A 36 -15.92 18.80 -39.66
N THR A 37 -17.12 18.71 -39.11
CA THR A 37 -18.37 18.64 -39.90
C THR A 37 -18.78 20.00 -40.49
N ALA A 38 -18.34 21.10 -39.87
CA ALA A 38 -18.64 22.47 -40.30
C ALA A 38 -17.44 23.16 -40.98
N SER A 39 -16.22 22.86 -40.56
CA SER A 39 -14.97 23.41 -41.09
C SER A 39 -13.83 22.40 -40.98
N SER A 40 -12.77 22.55 -41.79
CA SER A 40 -11.57 21.71 -41.70
C SER A 40 -10.32 22.57 -41.78
N TYR A 41 -9.31 22.24 -40.98
CA TYR A 41 -8.09 23.04 -40.82
C TYR A 41 -6.85 22.25 -41.20
N LEU A 42 -6.23 22.64 -42.32
CA LEU A 42 -4.96 22.08 -42.77
C LEU A 42 -3.79 22.88 -42.18
N ILE A 43 -2.93 22.21 -41.40
CA ILE A 43 -1.79 22.84 -40.72
C ILE A 43 -0.53 22.57 -41.54
N ASN A 44 -0.28 23.41 -42.55
CA ASN A 44 0.81 23.20 -43.51
C ASN A 44 1.61 24.46 -43.90
N ASN A 45 1.29 25.64 -43.38
CA ASN A 45 1.97 26.91 -43.66
C ASN A 45 2.22 27.73 -42.37
N PRO A 46 3.26 28.58 -42.32
CA PRO A 46 3.55 29.41 -41.15
C PRO A 46 2.59 30.60 -41.09
N GLY A 47 1.79 30.71 -40.03
CA GLY A 47 0.96 31.89 -39.79
C GLY A 47 -0.16 31.64 -38.80
N SER A 48 -0.31 32.52 -37.82
CA SER A 48 -1.37 32.52 -36.81
C SER A 48 -2.67 33.10 -37.40
N ASN A 49 -3.56 32.23 -37.90
CA ASN A 49 -4.94 32.60 -38.18
C ASN A 49 -5.76 32.38 -36.91
N ILE A 50 -6.10 33.45 -36.20
CA ILE A 50 -7.01 33.37 -35.05
C ILE A 50 -8.43 33.21 -35.60
N GLU A 51 -8.93 31.99 -35.57
CA GLU A 51 -10.34 31.67 -35.81
C GLU A 51 -11.04 31.26 -34.50
N CYS A 52 -12.33 31.55 -34.41
CA CYS A 52 -13.17 31.15 -33.30
C CYS A 52 -13.94 29.89 -33.65
N ILE A 53 -13.86 28.87 -32.79
CA ILE A 53 -14.67 27.65 -32.93
C ILE A 53 -15.87 27.75 -31.98
N THR A 54 -17.06 27.35 -32.45
CA THR A 54 -18.26 27.29 -31.60
C THR A 54 -18.16 26.11 -30.65
N ASN A 55 -18.64 26.31 -29.41
CA ASN A 55 -18.73 25.25 -28.40
C ASN A 55 -19.49 24.02 -28.92
N GLY A 56 -18.97 22.82 -28.66
CA GLY A 56 -19.56 21.54 -29.05
C GLY A 56 -19.11 21.01 -30.43
N LEU A 57 -18.17 21.67 -31.12
CA LEU A 57 -17.62 21.16 -32.37
C LEU A 57 -16.43 20.23 -32.11
N CYS A 58 -16.41 19.10 -32.82
CA CYS A 58 -15.35 18.12 -32.77
C CYS A 58 -14.67 17.97 -34.13
N TYR A 59 -13.37 17.69 -34.09
CA TYR A 59 -12.51 17.53 -35.25
C TYR A 59 -11.76 16.21 -35.15
N THR A 60 -11.81 15.40 -36.21
CA THR A 60 -10.99 14.20 -36.33
C THR A 60 -9.62 14.56 -36.88
N VAL A 61 -8.57 14.14 -36.18
CA VAL A 61 -7.18 14.36 -36.53
C VAL A 61 -6.78 13.40 -37.64
N THR A 62 -6.24 13.92 -38.73
CA THR A 62 -5.63 13.14 -39.81
C THR A 62 -4.16 13.53 -39.93
N LEU A 63 -3.28 12.56 -39.67
CA LEU A 63 -1.83 12.71 -39.81
C LEU A 63 -1.34 11.75 -40.91
N THR A 64 -0.49 12.24 -41.80
CA THR A 64 0.13 11.43 -42.85
C THR A 64 1.65 11.55 -42.83
N GLY A 65 2.30 10.49 -43.32
CA GLY A 65 3.76 10.43 -43.40
C GLY A 65 4.41 10.58 -42.02
N SER A 66 5.29 11.56 -41.87
CA SER A 66 6.02 11.83 -40.61
C SER A 66 5.38 12.91 -39.73
N ALA A 67 4.13 13.29 -40.02
CA ALA A 67 3.45 14.36 -39.30
C ALA A 67 3.14 13.99 -37.83
N VAL A 68 3.47 14.90 -36.90
CA VAL A 68 3.12 14.82 -35.48
C VAL A 68 2.37 16.09 -35.10
N LEU A 69 1.30 15.94 -34.32
CA LEU A 69 0.50 17.06 -33.82
C LEU A 69 0.62 17.13 -32.30
N GLU A 70 0.92 18.32 -31.81
CA GLU A 70 0.97 18.68 -30.39
C GLU A 70 -0.07 19.76 -30.12
N VAL A 71 -0.78 19.66 -29.00
CA VAL A 71 -1.82 20.61 -28.60
C VAL A 71 -1.40 21.25 -27.30
N TYR A 72 -1.36 22.58 -27.28
CA TYR A 72 -1.00 23.38 -26.12
C TYR A 72 -2.18 24.23 -25.66
N GLN A 73 -2.39 24.33 -24.35
CA GLN A 73 -3.40 25.23 -23.77
C GLN A 73 -2.72 26.12 -22.73
N GLY A 74 -2.83 27.45 -22.89
CA GLY A 74 -2.12 28.39 -22.01
C GLY A 74 -0.59 28.22 -22.02
N GLY A 75 -0.03 27.64 -23.10
CA GLY A 75 1.40 27.37 -23.25
C GLY A 75 1.88 26.00 -22.72
N VAL A 76 1.01 25.17 -22.15
CA VAL A 76 1.34 23.82 -21.65
C VAL A 76 0.89 22.76 -22.65
N LEU A 77 1.74 21.77 -22.94
CA LEU A 77 1.39 20.62 -23.78
C LEU A 77 0.32 19.78 -23.08
N VAL A 78 -0.86 19.67 -23.68
CA VAL A 78 -2.03 19.00 -23.10
C VAL A 78 -2.46 17.74 -23.86
N ALA A 79 -2.05 17.58 -25.13
CA ALA A 79 -2.25 16.34 -25.87
C ALA A 79 -1.26 16.18 -27.04
N THR A 80 -0.96 14.93 -27.39
CA THR A 80 -0.23 14.55 -28.62
C THR A 80 -1.09 13.56 -29.41
N PRO A 81 -2.17 14.05 -30.06
CA PRO A 81 -3.16 13.18 -30.68
C PRO A 81 -2.58 12.35 -31.83
N THR A 82 -3.02 11.10 -31.94
CA THR A 82 -2.64 10.17 -33.02
C THR A 82 -3.63 10.21 -34.18
N ASN A 83 -3.23 9.67 -35.34
CA ASN A 83 -4.07 9.64 -36.55
C ASN A 83 -5.41 8.92 -36.27
N GLY A 84 -6.53 9.60 -36.54
CA GLY A 84 -7.89 9.10 -36.31
C GLY A 84 -8.50 9.50 -34.96
N GLN A 85 -7.74 10.10 -34.04
CA GLN A 85 -8.30 10.59 -32.78
C GLN A 85 -9.20 11.82 -32.99
N THR A 86 -10.18 12.00 -32.11
CA THR A 86 -11.12 13.12 -32.18
C THR A 86 -10.84 14.11 -31.05
N ILE A 87 -10.82 15.40 -31.38
CA ILE A 87 -10.63 16.51 -30.45
C ILE A 87 -11.88 17.38 -30.47
N CYS A 88 -12.48 17.63 -29.32
CA CYS A 88 -13.70 18.44 -29.19
C CYS A 88 -13.41 19.76 -28.47
N PHE A 89 -14.18 20.80 -28.82
CA PHE A 89 -14.13 22.10 -28.19
C PHE A 89 -15.39 22.34 -27.33
N PRO A 90 -15.27 22.86 -26.10
CA PRO A 90 -14.06 23.46 -25.53
C PRO A 90 -13.05 22.36 -25.21
N PHE A 91 -11.77 22.62 -25.46
CA PHE A 91 -10.73 21.61 -25.26
C PHE A 91 -10.61 21.35 -23.76
N VAL A 92 -11.23 20.26 -23.31
CA VAL A 92 -11.01 19.68 -22.00
C VAL A 92 -9.96 18.60 -22.21
N ALA A 93 -8.77 18.81 -21.65
CA ALA A 93 -7.85 17.71 -21.41
C ALA A 93 -8.67 16.61 -20.70
N SER A 94 -8.54 15.37 -21.16
CA SER A 94 -9.13 14.20 -20.50
C SER A 94 -9.00 14.37 -18.99
N ASN A 95 -10.12 14.56 -18.29
CA ASN A 95 -10.15 14.62 -16.83
C ASN A 95 -10.46 13.20 -16.36
N PRO A 96 -9.45 12.39 -16.01
CA PRO A 96 -9.65 11.05 -15.49
C PRO A 96 -10.16 11.18 -14.06
N GLY A 97 -11.21 10.44 -13.74
CA GLY A 97 -11.83 10.41 -12.42
C GLY A 97 -13.09 9.57 -12.46
N CYS A 98 -13.71 9.34 -11.31
CA CYS A 98 -14.92 8.53 -11.28
C CYS A 98 -16.06 9.20 -12.06
N THR A 99 -16.55 8.52 -13.11
CA THR A 99 -17.66 9.04 -13.95
C THR A 99 -19.03 8.53 -13.52
N ASP A 100 -19.10 7.67 -12.51
CA ASP A 100 -20.35 7.08 -12.05
C ASP A 100 -21.03 7.98 -10.99
N PRO A 101 -22.21 8.57 -11.29
CA PRO A 101 -22.94 9.44 -10.36
C PRO A 101 -23.44 8.76 -9.09
N ILE A 102 -23.37 7.43 -8.97
CA ILE A 102 -23.70 6.70 -7.73
C ILE A 102 -22.46 6.38 -6.86
N ALA A 103 -21.25 6.72 -7.29
CA ALA A 103 -20.03 6.55 -6.48
C ALA A 103 -19.82 7.74 -5.53
N ASP A 104 -19.21 7.49 -4.36
CA ASP A 104 -18.95 8.52 -3.35
C ASP A 104 -17.92 9.55 -3.77
N ASN A 105 -16.97 9.16 -4.63
CA ASN A 105 -15.97 10.05 -5.21
C ASN A 105 -16.32 10.44 -6.66
N TYR A 106 -17.60 10.40 -7.04
CA TYR A 106 -18.07 10.89 -8.33
C TYR A 106 -17.53 12.30 -8.63
N ASP A 107 -16.79 12.44 -9.72
CA ASP A 107 -16.33 13.73 -10.23
C ASP A 107 -17.21 14.14 -11.41
N ALA A 108 -18.07 15.13 -11.19
CA ALA A 108 -18.95 15.68 -12.23
C ALA A 108 -18.19 16.34 -13.40
N LEU A 109 -16.89 16.60 -13.25
CA LEU A 109 -16.00 17.09 -14.30
C LEU A 109 -15.21 15.96 -14.98
N ALA A 110 -15.25 14.73 -14.45
CA ALA A 110 -14.60 13.59 -15.08
C ALA A 110 -15.33 13.23 -16.38
N THR A 111 -14.53 12.97 -17.42
CA THR A 111 -15.03 12.63 -18.77
C THR A 111 -14.54 11.27 -19.25
N ILE A 112 -13.62 10.67 -18.49
CA ILE A 112 -13.07 9.34 -18.71
C ILE A 112 -13.01 8.65 -17.34
N ASP A 113 -13.64 7.49 -17.23
CA ASP A 113 -13.54 6.66 -16.04
C ASP A 113 -12.11 6.11 -15.92
N ASP A 114 -11.45 6.42 -14.82
CA ASP A 114 -10.11 5.93 -14.49
C ASP A 114 -10.13 4.69 -13.58
N GLY A 115 -11.33 4.16 -13.29
CA GLY A 115 -11.52 3.03 -12.39
C GLY A 115 -11.37 3.39 -10.91
N SER A 116 -11.29 4.69 -10.58
CA SER A 116 -11.17 5.15 -9.19
C SER A 116 -12.49 5.17 -8.43
N CYS A 117 -13.63 4.81 -9.04
CA CYS A 117 -14.95 4.87 -8.39
C CYS A 117 -14.99 4.07 -7.08
N ILE A 118 -15.29 4.79 -5.99
CA ILE A 118 -15.49 4.25 -4.65
C ILE A 118 -17.00 4.15 -4.44
N TYR A 119 -17.46 2.95 -4.12
CA TYR A 119 -18.85 2.71 -3.76
C TYR A 119 -18.89 2.21 -2.31
N ASN A 120 -19.09 3.11 -1.34
CA ASN A 120 -19.56 2.67 -0.04
C ASN A 120 -20.99 2.23 -0.25
N ASN A 121 -21.21 0.92 -0.33
CA ASN A 121 -22.54 0.35 -0.53
C ASN A 121 -23.39 0.43 0.75
N CYS A 122 -23.38 1.58 1.42
CA CYS A 122 -24.22 1.88 2.57
C CYS A 122 -25.68 2.05 2.13
N ASN A 123 -26.27 0.95 1.68
CA ASN A 123 -27.61 0.91 1.13
C ASN A 123 -28.64 1.25 2.22
N SER A 124 -29.77 1.84 1.81
CA SER A 124 -30.89 2.05 2.74
C SER A 124 -31.45 0.71 3.21
N ILE A 125 -31.40 0.44 4.52
CA ILE A 125 -31.94 -0.77 5.14
C ILE A 125 -33.30 -0.44 5.79
N SER A 126 -34.32 -1.24 5.47
CA SER A 126 -35.68 -1.01 5.98
C SER A 126 -35.72 -1.08 7.51
N GLY A 127 -36.24 -0.03 8.14
CA GLY A 127 -36.30 0.09 9.61
C GLY A 127 -35.03 0.66 10.25
N PHE A 128 -33.99 0.95 9.47
CA PHE A 128 -32.78 1.59 9.93
C PHE A 128 -32.61 2.98 9.32
N THR A 129 -32.02 3.88 10.11
CA THR A 129 -31.56 5.19 9.69
C THR A 129 -30.04 5.13 9.53
N TYR A 130 -29.54 5.45 8.35
CA TYR A 130 -28.10 5.57 8.10
C TYR A 130 -27.54 6.79 8.83
N ILE A 131 -26.50 6.58 9.65
CA ILE A 131 -25.90 7.62 10.50
C ILE A 131 -24.62 8.17 9.86
N GLY A 132 -23.83 7.33 9.21
CA GLY A 132 -22.60 7.75 8.53
C GLY A 132 -21.61 6.62 8.36
N THR A 133 -20.40 6.97 7.91
CA THR A 133 -19.28 6.06 7.76
C THR A 133 -18.12 6.43 8.69
N ILE A 134 -17.44 5.42 9.21
CA ILE A 134 -16.16 5.56 9.90
C ILE A 134 -15.23 4.52 9.28
N GLY A 135 -14.13 4.97 8.69
CA GLY A 135 -13.26 4.09 7.91
C GLY A 135 -14.03 3.41 6.78
N SER A 136 -14.03 2.08 6.79
CA SER A 136 -14.67 1.19 5.81
C SER A 136 -16.09 0.73 6.19
N CYS A 137 -16.58 1.16 7.35
CA CYS A 137 -17.81 0.63 7.93
C CYS A 137 -18.96 1.63 7.80
N CYS A 138 -20.13 1.11 7.44
CA CYS A 138 -21.40 1.84 7.44
C CYS A 138 -22.11 1.67 8.79
N TYR A 139 -22.55 2.77 9.39
CA TYR A 139 -23.23 2.74 10.69
C TYR A 139 -24.70 3.10 10.54
N TYR A 140 -25.56 2.32 11.19
CA TYR A 140 -27.01 2.46 11.13
C TYR A 140 -27.64 2.37 12.51
N GLU A 141 -28.57 3.26 12.80
CA GLU A 141 -29.43 3.20 13.97
C GLU A 141 -30.76 2.53 13.59
N TYR A 142 -31.22 1.55 14.36
CA TYR A 142 -32.57 1.03 14.17
C TYR A 142 -33.62 2.01 14.70
N ASN A 143 -34.77 2.11 14.06
CA ASN A 143 -35.76 3.16 14.36
C ASN A 143 -36.58 2.94 15.66
N ASP A 144 -36.36 1.83 16.37
CA ASP A 144 -37.07 1.50 17.62
C ASP A 144 -36.12 0.86 18.65
N THR A 145 -36.54 0.83 19.90
CA THR A 145 -35.78 0.23 21.00
C THR A 145 -35.99 -1.28 21.06
N THR A 146 -34.98 -2.03 21.48
CA THR A 146 -35.09 -3.49 21.60
C THR A 146 -34.30 -4.02 22.80
N THR A 147 -34.50 -5.30 23.13
CA THR A 147 -33.58 -6.03 24.02
C THR A 147 -32.26 -6.28 23.31
N TRP A 148 -31.13 -6.37 24.01
CA TRP A 148 -29.82 -6.60 23.39
C TRP A 148 -29.80 -7.84 22.47
N THR A 149 -30.37 -8.96 22.92
CA THR A 149 -30.39 -10.21 22.13
C THR A 149 -31.19 -10.04 20.83
N ALA A 150 -32.28 -9.28 20.88
CA ALA A 150 -33.07 -8.97 19.69
C ALA A 150 -32.32 -8.00 18.76
N ALA A 151 -31.61 -7.02 19.32
CA ALA A 151 -30.75 -6.11 18.59
C ALA A 151 -29.67 -6.88 17.80
N ASN A 152 -28.98 -7.82 18.47
CA ASN A 152 -27.94 -8.63 17.85
C ASN A 152 -28.50 -9.48 16.69
N VAL A 153 -29.62 -10.18 16.90
CA VAL A 153 -30.28 -10.95 15.83
C VAL A 153 -30.71 -10.06 14.67
N LEU A 154 -31.21 -8.86 14.96
CA LEU A 154 -31.65 -7.90 13.94
C LEU A 154 -30.47 -7.43 13.09
N CYS A 155 -29.35 -7.06 13.69
CA CYS A 155 -28.13 -6.65 12.99
C CYS A 155 -27.60 -7.77 12.09
N ILE A 156 -27.45 -8.98 12.64
CA ILE A 156 -26.99 -10.16 11.90
C ILE A 156 -27.90 -10.47 10.72
N SER A 157 -29.22 -10.40 10.90
CA SER A 157 -30.18 -10.68 9.82
C SER A 157 -30.13 -9.68 8.67
N ASN A 158 -29.53 -8.50 8.87
CA ASN A 158 -29.35 -7.45 7.86
C ASN A 158 -27.90 -7.38 7.35
N GLY A 159 -27.07 -8.39 7.62
CA GLY A 159 -25.71 -8.49 7.08
C GLY A 159 -24.67 -7.66 7.84
N GLY A 160 -24.98 -7.23 9.07
CA GLY A 160 -24.06 -6.52 9.94
C GLY A 160 -23.94 -7.16 11.32
N THR A 161 -23.33 -6.44 12.24
CA THR A 161 -23.28 -6.80 13.67
C THR A 161 -23.71 -5.60 14.51
N LEU A 162 -23.97 -5.80 15.80
CA LEU A 162 -23.90 -4.66 16.71
C LEU A 162 -22.50 -4.05 16.62
N VAL A 163 -22.39 -2.76 16.91
CA VAL A 163 -21.12 -2.03 16.76
C VAL A 163 -20.03 -2.50 17.72
N SER A 164 -18.80 -2.65 17.22
CA SER A 164 -17.62 -3.08 17.97
C SER A 164 -16.58 -1.95 17.94
N ILE A 165 -16.40 -1.24 19.05
CA ILE A 165 -15.62 0.02 19.08
C ILE A 165 -14.18 -0.27 19.51
N ASN A 166 -13.26 -0.30 18.55
CA ASN A 166 -11.91 -0.81 18.76
C ASN A 166 -10.86 0.26 19.08
N THR A 167 -11.17 1.54 18.85
CA THR A 167 -10.23 2.64 19.08
C THR A 167 -10.90 3.87 19.69
N SER A 168 -10.10 4.73 20.32
CA SER A 168 -10.58 6.03 20.81
C SER A 168 -11.06 6.92 19.66
N LEU A 169 -10.39 6.88 18.50
CA LEU A 169 -10.77 7.67 17.33
C LEU A 169 -12.13 7.24 16.76
N GLU A 170 -12.38 5.94 16.72
CA GLU A 170 -13.68 5.40 16.34
C GLU A 170 -14.77 5.83 17.32
N SER A 171 -14.51 5.71 18.63
CA SER A 171 -15.44 6.17 19.66
C SER A 171 -15.78 7.65 19.52
N ASP A 172 -14.79 8.51 19.28
CA ASP A 172 -14.98 9.94 19.08
C ASP A 172 -15.79 10.24 17.81
N SER A 173 -15.48 9.53 16.71
CA SER A 173 -16.17 9.69 15.42
C SER A 173 -17.63 9.25 15.51
N LEU A 174 -17.88 8.13 16.18
CA LEU A 174 -19.23 7.61 16.39
C LEU A 174 -20.07 8.54 17.27
N ASN A 175 -19.48 9.09 18.33
CA ASN A 175 -20.13 10.09 19.17
C ASN A 175 -20.51 11.35 18.39
N LEU A 176 -19.65 11.79 17.46
CA LEU A 176 -19.95 12.91 16.58
C LEU A 176 -21.10 12.59 15.61
N LEU A 177 -21.09 11.40 14.99
CA LEU A 177 -22.12 10.95 14.05
C LEU A 177 -23.49 10.82 14.71
N LEU A 178 -23.54 10.28 15.93
CA LEU A 178 -24.77 10.15 16.72
C LEU A 178 -25.25 11.48 17.32
N GLY A 179 -24.42 12.52 17.30
CA GLY A 179 -24.73 13.82 17.90
C GLY A 179 -24.74 13.80 19.43
N ASN A 180 -23.99 12.88 20.05
CA ASN A 180 -23.90 12.73 21.51
C ASN A 180 -23.29 13.98 22.14
N ASN A 181 -24.06 14.68 22.98
CA ASN A 181 -23.70 16.01 23.49
C ASN A 181 -24.17 16.26 24.94
N ASN A 182 -24.41 15.20 25.73
CA ASN A 182 -24.88 15.26 27.12
C ASN A 182 -26.30 15.85 27.33
N THR A 183 -27.05 16.18 26.28
CA THR A 183 -28.38 16.77 26.39
C THR A 183 -29.37 16.12 25.43
N GLY A 184 -30.03 15.06 25.89
CA GLY A 184 -30.93 14.27 25.04
C GLY A 184 -30.17 13.47 23.98
N GLY A 185 -30.87 12.55 23.32
CA GLY A 185 -30.29 11.61 22.36
C GLY A 185 -30.60 10.17 22.73
N ASN A 186 -30.61 9.31 21.72
CA ASN A 186 -30.84 7.87 21.88
C ASN A 186 -29.62 7.22 22.56
N GLN A 187 -29.85 6.13 23.27
CA GLN A 187 -28.79 5.25 23.78
C GLN A 187 -28.71 4.02 22.89
N HIS A 188 -27.53 3.42 22.76
CA HIS A 188 -27.28 2.43 21.71
C HIS A 188 -26.63 1.16 22.23
N TRP A 189 -27.19 0.00 21.91
CA TRP A 189 -26.53 -1.28 22.22
C TRP A 189 -25.23 -1.38 21.44
N ILE A 190 -24.18 -1.87 22.10
CA ILE A 190 -22.89 -2.20 21.48
C ILE A 190 -22.61 -3.69 21.64
N ASN A 191 -21.68 -4.22 20.84
CA ASN A 191 -21.46 -5.66 20.66
C ASN A 191 -20.67 -6.35 21.78
N LEU A 192 -20.90 -5.94 23.04
CA LEU A 192 -20.10 -6.35 24.18
C LEU A 192 -20.97 -6.82 25.34
N ILE A 193 -20.59 -7.95 25.91
CA ILE A 193 -21.10 -8.47 27.18
C ILE A 193 -20.15 -8.03 28.29
N ASP A 194 -20.70 -7.48 29.37
CA ASP A 194 -19.94 -7.02 30.52
C ASP A 194 -19.17 -8.18 31.16
N GLY A 195 -17.87 -7.96 31.38
CA GLY A 195 -16.93 -8.96 31.86
C GLY A 195 -16.25 -9.80 30.78
N SER A 196 -16.62 -9.65 29.50
CA SER A 196 -15.95 -10.34 28.38
C SER A 196 -14.60 -9.69 28.04
N SER A 197 -13.64 -10.51 27.58
CA SER A 197 -12.37 -10.06 27.02
C SER A 197 -12.38 -9.92 25.50
N THR A 198 -13.51 -10.24 24.86
CA THR A 198 -13.72 -10.15 23.41
C THR A 198 -15.08 -9.53 23.11
N TRP A 199 -15.18 -8.83 21.98
CA TRP A 199 -16.46 -8.51 21.36
C TRP A 199 -17.16 -9.79 20.90
N GLU A 200 -18.47 -9.73 20.68
CA GLU A 200 -19.23 -10.92 20.25
C GLU A 200 -18.96 -11.32 18.79
N ASN A 201 -18.29 -10.46 18.00
CA ASN A 201 -17.75 -10.81 16.69
C ASN A 201 -16.42 -11.62 16.77
N GLY A 202 -15.84 -11.78 17.98
CA GLY A 202 -14.60 -12.51 18.22
C GLY A 202 -13.35 -11.65 18.37
N ASP A 203 -13.44 -10.35 18.08
CA ASP A 203 -12.30 -9.44 18.19
C ASP A 203 -11.87 -9.26 19.66
N PRO A 204 -10.56 -9.14 19.94
CA PRO A 204 -10.08 -8.87 21.29
C PRO A 204 -10.52 -7.48 21.76
N LEU A 205 -10.94 -7.37 23.03
CA LEU A 205 -11.28 -6.09 23.64
C LEU A 205 -10.02 -5.30 23.97
N LEU A 206 -9.58 -4.43 23.05
CA LEU A 206 -8.35 -3.64 23.18
C LEU A 206 -8.59 -2.21 23.71
N PHE A 207 -9.83 -1.73 23.65
CA PHE A 207 -10.24 -0.38 24.04
C PHE A 207 -11.53 -0.43 24.86
N THR A 208 -11.62 0.45 25.87
CA THR A 208 -12.83 0.61 26.69
C THR A 208 -13.05 2.10 26.99
N ASN A 209 -14.31 2.51 27.04
CA ASN A 209 -14.69 3.89 27.36
C ASN A 209 -15.83 3.95 28.38
N TYR A 210 -15.68 3.25 29.51
CA TYR A 210 -16.72 3.14 30.53
C TYR A 210 -17.05 4.49 31.19
N ASP A 211 -18.33 4.70 31.50
CA ASP A 211 -18.82 5.85 32.23
C ASP A 211 -18.42 5.79 33.72
N VAL A 212 -18.50 6.92 34.42
CA VAL A 212 -18.35 6.97 35.87
C VAL A 212 -19.51 6.29 36.62
N SER A 213 -20.68 6.12 35.99
CA SER A 213 -21.82 5.36 36.52
C SER A 213 -21.67 3.85 36.36
N TYR A 214 -20.76 3.40 35.49
CA TYR A 214 -20.58 1.98 35.20
C TYR A 214 -20.25 1.19 36.45
N SER A 215 -20.97 0.08 36.64
CA SER A 215 -20.72 -0.89 37.70
C SER A 215 -20.69 -2.28 37.10
N ALA A 216 -19.55 -2.96 37.20
CA ALA A 216 -19.37 -4.30 36.66
C ALA A 216 -20.41 -5.29 37.22
N VAL A 217 -21.24 -5.82 36.33
CA VAL A 217 -22.24 -6.87 36.55
C VAL A 217 -22.05 -7.90 35.44
N ASN A 218 -21.25 -8.94 35.72
CA ASN A 218 -20.90 -9.96 34.74
C ASN A 218 -22.15 -10.60 34.13
N GLY A 219 -22.27 -10.55 32.79
CA GLY A 219 -23.40 -11.06 32.03
C GLY A 219 -24.48 -10.04 31.67
N ASP A 220 -24.37 -8.79 32.14
CA ASP A 220 -25.13 -7.67 31.58
C ASP A 220 -24.54 -7.25 30.22
N TYR A 221 -25.28 -6.45 29.47
CA TYR A 221 -24.92 -6.03 28.11
C TYR A 221 -24.52 -4.57 28.08
N MET A 222 -23.49 -4.25 27.30
CA MET A 222 -22.97 -2.90 27.21
C MET A 222 -23.76 -2.06 26.21
N PHE A 223 -23.92 -0.78 26.51
CA PHE A 223 -24.51 0.22 25.62
C PHE A 223 -23.76 1.55 25.69
N LEU A 224 -23.76 2.28 24.58
CA LEU A 224 -23.26 3.64 24.45
C LEU A 224 -24.33 4.63 24.93
N GLN A 225 -23.95 5.49 25.88
CA GLN A 225 -24.79 6.55 26.39
C GLN A 225 -24.70 7.81 25.52
N ASN A 226 -25.67 8.72 25.67
CA ASN A 226 -25.72 10.01 24.98
C ASN A 226 -24.63 11.01 25.42
N ASN A 227 -23.85 10.67 26.44
CA ASN A 227 -22.64 11.39 26.85
C ASN A 227 -21.36 10.85 26.18
N GLY A 228 -21.50 9.77 25.41
CA GLY A 228 -20.44 9.13 24.65
C GLY A 228 -19.60 8.10 25.40
N PHE A 229 -19.93 7.80 26.66
CA PHE A 229 -19.34 6.75 27.46
C PHE A 229 -20.23 5.51 27.52
N TRP A 230 -19.67 4.37 27.91
CA TRP A 230 -20.36 3.08 27.91
C TRP A 230 -20.86 2.74 29.30
N ASP A 231 -22.06 2.19 29.39
CA ASP A 231 -22.63 1.64 30.62
C ASP A 231 -23.20 0.25 30.34
N ASN A 232 -23.62 -0.46 31.39
CA ASN A 232 -24.20 -1.80 31.27
C ASN A 232 -25.68 -1.84 31.68
N SER A 233 -26.43 -2.75 31.08
CA SER A 233 -27.82 -2.99 31.43
C SER A 233 -28.17 -4.46 31.24
N PRO A 234 -29.14 -5.02 32.00
CA PRO A 234 -29.72 -6.31 31.67
C PRO A 234 -30.28 -6.30 30.24
N ASN A 235 -30.47 -7.50 29.66
CA ASN A 235 -30.92 -7.69 28.28
C ASN A 235 -32.16 -6.86 27.90
N ASP A 236 -33.04 -6.57 28.86
CA ASP A 236 -34.27 -5.81 28.65
C ASP A 236 -34.09 -4.29 28.58
N GLY A 237 -32.87 -3.77 28.76
CA GLY A 237 -32.57 -2.35 28.72
C GLY A 237 -33.09 -1.56 29.94
N SER A 238 -33.42 -2.23 31.04
CA SER A 238 -34.06 -1.63 32.22
C SER A 238 -33.24 -0.56 32.94
N GLN A 239 -31.94 -0.41 32.67
CA GLN A 239 -31.14 0.71 33.18
C GLN A 239 -31.29 2.00 32.34
N SER A 240 -31.97 1.95 31.20
CA SER A 240 -32.31 3.11 30.38
C SER A 240 -33.73 3.62 30.68
N ASN A 241 -33.89 4.95 30.74
CA ASN A 241 -35.20 5.58 30.90
C ASN A 241 -36.00 5.65 29.58
N ASP A 242 -35.32 5.67 28.45
CA ASP A 242 -35.91 5.90 27.12
C ASP A 242 -35.78 4.66 26.20
N GLY A 243 -35.24 3.56 26.73
CA GLY A 243 -34.92 2.35 25.98
C GLY A 243 -33.62 2.49 25.17
N ILE A 244 -33.14 1.36 24.66
CA ILE A 244 -31.85 1.29 23.97
C ILE A 244 -32.04 0.79 22.54
N TYR A 245 -31.53 1.58 21.60
CA TYR A 245 -31.64 1.36 20.17
C TYR A 245 -30.50 0.46 19.67
N PRO A 246 -30.76 -0.49 18.77
CA PRO A 246 -29.70 -1.18 18.04
C PRO A 246 -28.84 -0.20 17.22
N LEU A 247 -27.53 -0.26 17.40
CA LEU A 247 -26.56 0.41 16.55
C LEU A 247 -25.76 -0.64 15.79
N MET A 248 -26.02 -0.71 14.50
CA MET A 248 -25.44 -1.69 13.60
C MET A 248 -24.24 -1.10 12.88
N GLU A 249 -23.20 -1.90 12.76
CA GLU A 249 -22.11 -1.68 11.81
C GLU A 249 -22.20 -2.73 10.69
N ILE A 250 -21.93 -2.29 9.47
CA ILE A 250 -21.62 -3.17 8.34
C ILE A 250 -20.25 -2.74 7.84
N CYS A 251 -19.22 -3.49 8.23
CA CYS A 251 -17.89 -3.34 7.68
C CYS A 251 -17.80 -4.14 6.38
N LEU A 252 -17.29 -3.51 5.32
CA LEU A 252 -17.00 -4.17 4.05
C LEU A 252 -15.72 -5.00 4.19
N SER A 253 -15.85 -6.10 4.94
CA SER A 253 -14.79 -7.07 5.17
C SER A 253 -15.04 -8.32 4.31
N GLY A 254 -13.96 -8.87 3.78
CA GLY A 254 -13.98 -9.99 2.85
C GLY A 254 -12.57 -10.20 2.32
N CYS A 255 -12.36 -11.21 1.49
CA CYS A 255 -11.02 -11.42 0.95
C CYS A 255 -10.59 -10.25 0.05
N THR A 256 -9.55 -9.52 0.46
CA THR A 256 -9.01 -8.38 -0.32
C THR A 256 -7.94 -8.79 -1.32
N ASP A 257 -7.51 -10.06 -1.32
CA ASP A 257 -6.49 -10.56 -2.24
C ASP A 257 -7.11 -10.89 -3.61
N PRO A 258 -6.77 -10.17 -4.69
CA PRO A 258 -7.29 -10.41 -6.04
C PRO A 258 -6.87 -11.76 -6.63
N LEU A 259 -5.90 -12.46 -6.05
CA LEU A 259 -5.47 -13.80 -6.46
C LEU A 259 -6.29 -14.92 -5.80
N ALA A 260 -7.05 -14.62 -4.74
CA ALA A 260 -7.90 -15.60 -4.08
C ALA A 260 -9.19 -15.89 -4.87
N ASN A 261 -9.73 -17.10 -4.74
CA ASN A 261 -10.93 -17.52 -5.46
C ASN A 261 -12.22 -16.86 -4.97
N ASN A 262 -12.23 -16.33 -3.76
CA ASN A 262 -13.33 -15.58 -3.16
C ASN A 262 -12.98 -14.11 -2.97
N TYR A 263 -12.05 -13.57 -3.77
CA TYR A 263 -11.79 -12.14 -3.82
C TYR A 263 -13.09 -11.36 -3.87
N ASP A 264 -13.30 -10.48 -2.90
CA ASP A 264 -14.43 -9.58 -2.84
C ASP A 264 -13.95 -8.19 -3.27
N PRO A 265 -14.29 -7.73 -4.50
CA PRO A 265 -13.87 -6.41 -4.98
C PRO A 265 -14.50 -5.25 -4.20
N THR A 266 -15.46 -5.52 -3.32
CA THR A 266 -16.06 -4.53 -2.41
C THR A 266 -15.42 -4.55 -1.03
N ALA A 267 -14.64 -5.58 -0.69
CA ALA A 267 -13.90 -5.64 0.55
C ALA A 267 -12.72 -4.66 0.54
N ILE A 268 -12.59 -3.91 1.63
CA ILE A 268 -11.48 -2.98 1.87
C ILE A 268 -10.74 -3.31 3.16
N THR A 269 -11.13 -4.40 3.82
CA THR A 269 -10.45 -4.97 4.98
C THR A 269 -10.48 -6.48 4.84
N ASP A 270 -9.30 -7.12 4.85
CA ASP A 270 -9.20 -8.57 4.80
C ASP A 270 -9.79 -9.19 6.06
N ASP A 271 -10.77 -10.08 5.92
CA ASP A 271 -11.35 -10.84 7.02
C ASP A 271 -10.66 -12.20 7.22
N GLY A 272 -9.59 -12.48 6.48
CA GLY A 272 -8.86 -13.73 6.50
C GLY A 272 -9.64 -14.89 5.88
N SER A 273 -10.75 -14.61 5.19
CA SER A 273 -11.55 -15.64 4.50
C SER A 273 -10.98 -16.06 3.15
N CYS A 274 -9.85 -15.50 2.71
CA CYS A 274 -9.26 -15.78 1.40
C CYS A 274 -9.08 -17.28 1.12
N LEU A 275 -9.62 -17.73 -0.01
CA LEU A 275 -9.69 -19.12 -0.43
C LEU A 275 -8.76 -19.36 -1.62
N TYR A 276 -7.68 -20.08 -1.38
CA TYR A 276 -6.73 -20.45 -2.43
C TYR A 276 -6.98 -21.87 -2.94
N THR A 277 -6.78 -22.08 -4.23
CA THR A 277 -6.83 -23.40 -4.89
C THR A 277 -5.50 -24.12 -4.82
N TYR A 278 -4.42 -23.38 -4.62
CA TYR A 278 -3.04 -23.85 -4.48
C TYR A 278 -2.32 -22.92 -3.48
N PRO A 279 -1.24 -23.37 -2.82
CA PRO A 279 -0.44 -22.48 -1.99
C PRO A 279 0.15 -21.33 -2.81
N ASP A 280 0.09 -20.13 -2.26
CA ASP A 280 0.48 -18.87 -2.89
C ASP A 280 1.49 -18.11 -2.00
N ILE A 281 2.43 -17.38 -2.58
CA ILE A 281 3.43 -16.64 -1.79
C ILE A 281 2.84 -15.29 -1.39
N ASP A 282 2.49 -15.15 -0.11
CA ASP A 282 1.99 -13.91 0.46
C ASP A 282 3.07 -12.82 0.43
N SER A 283 4.24 -13.17 0.97
CA SER A 283 5.40 -12.28 0.95
C SER A 283 6.71 -13.05 1.06
N ALA A 284 7.78 -12.43 0.57
CA ALA A 284 9.13 -12.91 0.80
C ALA A 284 10.10 -11.73 0.91
N PHE A 285 10.84 -11.66 2.03
CA PHE A 285 11.70 -10.53 2.35
C PHE A 285 12.95 -10.95 3.12
N VAL A 286 13.97 -10.07 3.12
CA VAL A 286 15.20 -10.26 3.89
C VAL A 286 14.91 -9.96 5.37
N SER A 287 14.75 -11.01 6.18
CA SER A 287 14.51 -10.87 7.63
C SER A 287 15.79 -10.58 8.41
N GLN A 288 16.93 -11.08 7.93
CA GLN A 288 18.26 -10.77 8.49
C GLN A 288 19.23 -10.44 7.34
N PRO A 289 19.71 -9.19 7.23
CA PRO A 289 20.60 -8.80 6.15
C PRO A 289 22.05 -9.25 6.39
N ILE A 290 22.86 -9.23 5.34
CA ILE A 290 24.30 -9.42 5.42
C ILE A 290 24.92 -8.20 6.11
N ILE A 291 25.46 -8.38 7.31
CA ILE A 291 25.96 -7.27 8.14
C ILE A 291 27.45 -6.95 7.93
N CYS A 292 28.22 -7.85 7.34
CA CYS A 292 29.61 -7.63 7.03
C CYS A 292 29.97 -8.20 5.67
N TYR A 293 30.99 -7.62 5.04
CA TYR A 293 31.53 -8.15 3.80
C TYR A 293 32.06 -9.58 4.03
N GLY A 294 31.58 -10.52 3.23
CA GLY A 294 31.79 -11.97 3.34
C GLY A 294 30.89 -12.68 4.36
N GLY A 295 30.05 -11.94 5.10
CA GLY A 295 29.26 -12.42 6.24
C GLY A 295 27.90 -13.02 5.89
N PHE A 296 27.82 -13.83 4.84
CA PHE A 296 26.53 -14.31 4.32
C PHE A 296 25.92 -15.49 5.09
N LEU A 297 26.60 -16.07 6.07
CA LEU A 297 26.06 -17.24 6.80
C LEU A 297 24.92 -16.91 7.77
N THR A 298 24.79 -15.65 8.16
CA THR A 298 23.77 -15.17 9.11
C THR A 298 22.62 -14.46 8.42
N ASP A 299 22.63 -14.39 7.09
CA ASP A 299 21.50 -13.83 6.38
C ASP A 299 20.28 -14.75 6.48
N GLU A 300 19.12 -14.18 6.24
CA GLU A 300 17.86 -14.92 6.27
C GLU A 300 16.83 -14.26 5.37
N MET A 301 16.17 -15.10 4.55
CA MET A 301 14.93 -14.78 3.88
C MET A 301 13.79 -15.45 4.64
N GLN A 302 12.80 -14.66 5.04
CA GLN A 302 11.52 -15.17 5.49
C GLN A 302 10.54 -15.17 4.31
N ILE A 303 9.81 -16.27 4.16
CA ILE A 303 8.78 -16.46 3.12
C ILE A 303 7.50 -16.86 3.83
N ASP A 304 6.46 -16.06 3.64
CA ASP A 304 5.11 -16.29 4.16
C ASP A 304 4.20 -16.78 3.02
N ILE A 305 3.41 -17.81 3.30
CA ILE A 305 2.63 -18.59 2.34
C ILE A 305 1.16 -18.57 2.74
N ASN A 306 0.32 -18.11 1.82
CA ASN A 306 -1.12 -18.27 1.87
C ASN A 306 -1.50 -19.71 1.54
N GLN A 307 -2.02 -20.43 2.54
CA GLN A 307 -2.38 -21.84 2.42
C GLN A 307 -3.82 -22.02 1.94
N THR A 308 -4.06 -23.18 1.33
CA THR A 308 -5.41 -23.62 0.98
C THR A 308 -6.19 -24.08 2.22
N ASN A 309 -7.52 -23.96 2.22
CA ASN A 309 -8.40 -24.38 3.34
C ASN A 309 -8.11 -25.78 3.90
N SER A 310 -7.74 -26.70 3.01
CA SER A 310 -7.09 -27.96 3.37
C SER A 310 -5.63 -27.83 2.95
N PRO A 311 -4.67 -27.73 3.87
CA PRO A 311 -3.29 -27.38 3.54
C PRO A 311 -2.70 -28.28 2.46
N SER A 312 -2.27 -27.66 1.37
CA SER A 312 -1.68 -28.36 0.24
C SER A 312 -0.19 -28.54 0.44
N ILE A 313 0.30 -29.72 0.10
CA ILE A 313 1.72 -30.04 0.21
C ILE A 313 2.46 -29.34 -0.92
N TYR A 314 3.51 -28.59 -0.59
CA TYR A 314 4.37 -27.94 -1.56
C TYR A 314 5.85 -28.10 -1.20
N SER A 315 6.72 -27.83 -2.17
CA SER A 315 8.15 -27.58 -1.92
C SER A 315 8.48 -26.15 -2.32
N CYS A 316 9.39 -25.51 -1.59
CA CYS A 316 9.91 -24.19 -1.94
C CYS A 316 11.25 -24.36 -2.67
N ILE A 317 11.46 -23.63 -3.76
CA ILE A 317 12.69 -23.62 -4.54
C ILE A 317 13.13 -22.18 -4.73
N ILE A 318 14.32 -21.86 -4.24
CA ILE A 318 14.93 -20.54 -4.36
C ILE A 318 16.06 -20.63 -5.38
N GLY A 319 16.09 -19.70 -6.32
CA GLY A 319 17.04 -19.71 -7.42
C GLY A 319 17.08 -18.37 -8.15
N TRP A 320 17.72 -18.35 -9.31
CA TRP A 320 17.81 -17.15 -10.14
C TRP A 320 17.75 -17.52 -11.62
N TYR A 321 17.60 -16.51 -12.47
CA TYR A 321 17.61 -16.66 -13.93
C TYR A 321 18.97 -16.21 -14.52
N PRO A 322 19.95 -17.11 -14.71
CA PRO A 322 21.20 -16.75 -15.39
C PRO A 322 20.98 -16.38 -16.87
N LEU A 323 19.89 -16.87 -17.46
CA LEU A 323 19.44 -16.55 -18.82
C LEU A 323 17.91 -16.46 -18.82
N PRO A 324 17.29 -15.68 -19.72
CA PRO A 324 15.85 -15.58 -19.83
C PRO A 324 15.19 -16.96 -19.98
N GLY A 325 14.26 -17.29 -19.08
CA GLY A 325 13.49 -18.53 -19.10
C GLY A 325 14.23 -19.79 -18.61
N ILE A 326 15.47 -19.68 -18.13
CA ILE A 326 16.19 -20.79 -17.49
C ILE A 326 16.34 -20.50 -16.01
N PHE A 327 15.61 -21.24 -15.17
CA PHE A 327 15.72 -21.12 -13.72
C PHE A 327 16.79 -22.06 -13.18
N THR A 328 17.73 -21.52 -12.41
CA THR A 328 18.77 -22.29 -11.72
C THR A 328 18.50 -22.26 -10.23
N SER A 329 18.19 -23.42 -9.66
CA SER A 329 17.98 -23.57 -8.22
C SER A 329 19.30 -23.41 -7.45
N TYR A 330 19.20 -22.72 -6.32
CA TYR A 330 20.22 -22.59 -5.29
C TYR A 330 19.90 -23.49 -4.10
N VAL A 331 18.70 -23.33 -3.55
CA VAL A 331 18.19 -24.04 -2.37
C VAL A 331 16.82 -24.60 -2.70
N SER A 332 16.52 -25.79 -2.16
CA SER A 332 15.18 -26.37 -2.18
C SER A 332 14.84 -26.94 -0.81
N THR A 333 13.58 -26.83 -0.42
CA THR A 333 13.07 -27.43 0.81
C THR A 333 12.56 -28.85 0.56
N ASN A 334 12.41 -29.61 1.64
CA ASN A 334 11.52 -30.78 1.61
C ASN A 334 10.06 -30.33 1.44
N GLN A 335 9.20 -31.29 1.11
CA GLN A 335 7.76 -31.07 1.07
C GLN A 335 7.22 -30.66 2.45
N THR A 336 6.33 -29.68 2.48
CA THR A 336 5.77 -29.09 3.70
C THR A 336 4.37 -28.53 3.46
N THR A 337 3.72 -28.10 4.55
CA THR A 337 2.40 -27.41 4.58
C THR A 337 2.42 -26.19 5.51
N VAL A 338 3.62 -25.79 5.97
CA VAL A 338 3.78 -24.63 6.84
C VAL A 338 3.41 -23.35 6.11
N THR A 339 3.06 -22.31 6.86
CA THR A 339 2.74 -20.98 6.34
C THR A 339 3.94 -20.04 6.38
N THR A 340 5.04 -20.40 7.05
CA THR A 340 6.25 -19.57 7.14
C THR A 340 7.49 -20.44 6.99
N LEU A 341 8.45 -19.99 6.18
CA LEU A 341 9.74 -20.60 5.94
C LEU A 341 10.86 -19.59 6.13
N ASN A 342 11.92 -19.99 6.83
CA ASN A 342 13.15 -19.21 6.95
C ASN A 342 14.28 -19.95 6.22
N VAL A 343 14.99 -19.24 5.35
CA VAL A 343 16.11 -19.78 4.58
C VAL A 343 17.33 -18.89 4.77
N ASN A 344 18.43 -19.50 5.19
CA ASN A 344 19.70 -18.82 5.47
C ASN A 344 20.77 -19.17 4.42
N ALA A 345 21.91 -18.48 4.52
CA ALA A 345 23.10 -18.66 3.72
C ALA A 345 22.90 -18.37 2.22
N LEU A 346 22.21 -17.28 1.90
CA LEU A 346 22.04 -16.83 0.52
C LEU A 346 23.29 -16.08 0.04
N LEU A 347 23.54 -16.10 -1.27
CA LEU A 347 24.71 -15.43 -1.82
C LEU A 347 24.44 -13.92 -1.97
N PRO A 348 25.41 -13.07 -1.65
CA PRO A 348 25.27 -11.63 -1.85
C PRO A 348 25.17 -11.28 -3.34
N ASN A 349 24.48 -10.18 -3.61
CA ASN A 349 24.31 -9.52 -4.90
C ASN A 349 23.73 -10.43 -5.99
N ILE A 350 22.82 -11.34 -5.59
CA ILE A 350 22.02 -12.18 -6.48
C ILE A 350 20.54 -11.77 -6.37
N ASP A 351 19.88 -11.69 -7.53
CA ASP A 351 18.44 -11.47 -7.65
C ASP A 351 17.73 -12.82 -7.57
N TYR A 352 17.28 -13.18 -6.37
CA TYR A 352 16.61 -14.44 -6.11
C TYR A 352 15.13 -14.41 -6.45
N PHE A 353 14.64 -15.54 -6.94
CA PHE A 353 13.21 -15.83 -7.13
C PHE A 353 12.85 -17.04 -6.28
N VAL A 354 11.71 -16.96 -5.63
CA VAL A 354 11.12 -18.01 -4.80
C VAL A 354 10.01 -18.66 -5.60
N ARG A 355 10.01 -20.00 -5.68
CA ARG A 355 8.93 -20.78 -6.28
C ARG A 355 8.29 -21.68 -5.25
N VAL A 356 6.98 -21.69 -5.21
CA VAL A 356 6.18 -22.69 -4.49
C VAL A 356 5.62 -23.66 -5.52
N VAL A 357 5.91 -24.95 -5.35
CA VAL A 357 5.68 -25.95 -6.41
C VAL A 357 5.03 -27.24 -5.91
N ASP A 358 4.26 -27.88 -6.79
CA ASP A 358 4.01 -29.32 -6.76
C ASP A 358 5.33 -30.04 -7.07
N SER A 359 5.93 -30.62 -6.03
CA SER A 359 7.21 -31.32 -6.14
C SER A 359 7.22 -32.45 -7.17
N THR A 360 6.09 -33.11 -7.44
CA THR A 360 6.06 -34.22 -8.41
C THR A 360 6.04 -33.68 -9.83
N ALA A 361 5.11 -32.75 -10.10
CA ALA A 361 4.97 -32.18 -11.43
C ALA A 361 6.21 -31.36 -11.84
N TYR A 362 6.76 -30.57 -10.91
CA TYR A 362 7.90 -29.69 -11.17
C TYR A 362 9.17 -30.45 -11.53
N TYR A 363 9.55 -31.44 -10.73
CA TYR A 363 10.76 -32.21 -11.00
C TYR A 363 10.61 -33.05 -12.27
N ASN A 364 9.43 -33.63 -12.53
CA ASN A 364 9.17 -34.34 -13.80
C ASN A 364 9.31 -33.41 -15.02
N GLY A 365 8.80 -32.19 -14.92
CA GLY A 365 8.90 -31.17 -15.97
C GLY A 365 10.35 -30.71 -16.24
N ASN A 366 11.22 -30.79 -15.23
CA ASN A 366 12.61 -30.31 -15.29
C ASN A 366 13.63 -31.46 -15.27
N GLY A 367 13.30 -32.61 -15.85
CA GLY A 367 14.25 -33.71 -16.06
C GLY A 367 14.73 -34.39 -14.77
N GLY A 368 13.95 -34.29 -13.69
CA GLY A 368 14.24 -34.85 -12.38
C GLY A 368 15.06 -33.94 -11.46
N GLY A 369 15.38 -32.71 -11.89
CA GLY A 369 16.15 -31.73 -11.10
C GLY A 369 15.34 -30.48 -10.72
N PRO A 370 15.84 -29.67 -9.77
CA PRO A 370 15.18 -28.43 -9.34
C PRO A 370 15.43 -27.24 -10.29
N SER A 371 16.33 -27.39 -11.27
CA SER A 371 16.70 -26.39 -12.26
C SER A 371 16.15 -26.77 -13.64
N GLY A 372 15.72 -25.79 -14.42
CA GLY A 372 15.26 -26.00 -15.79
C GLY A 372 14.39 -24.86 -16.31
N SER A 373 13.76 -25.08 -17.47
CA SER A 373 12.93 -24.08 -18.16
C SER A 373 11.43 -24.42 -18.15
N SER A 374 11.04 -25.55 -17.56
CA SER A 374 9.63 -25.92 -17.48
C SER A 374 8.98 -25.20 -16.30
N THR A 375 7.79 -24.65 -16.56
CA THR A 375 6.92 -24.03 -15.54
C THR A 375 5.89 -25.01 -14.98
N ALA A 376 5.93 -26.28 -15.41
CA ALA A 376 4.99 -27.29 -14.93
C ALA A 376 5.09 -27.45 -13.41
N GLY A 377 3.95 -27.49 -12.72
CA GLY A 377 3.91 -27.68 -11.28
C GLY A 377 4.31 -26.46 -10.44
N ILE A 378 4.60 -25.29 -11.05
CA ILE A 378 4.72 -24.05 -10.29
C ILE A 378 3.30 -23.62 -9.89
N TYR A 379 3.08 -23.46 -8.58
CA TYR A 379 1.87 -22.82 -8.07
C TYR A 379 2.02 -21.31 -8.13
N ASP A 380 3.14 -20.80 -7.61
CA ASP A 380 3.44 -19.37 -7.60
C ASP A 380 4.97 -19.11 -7.64
N GLU A 381 5.34 -17.92 -8.10
CA GLU A 381 6.71 -17.40 -8.16
C GLU A 381 6.78 -15.93 -7.74
N PHE A 382 7.62 -15.63 -6.75
CA PHE A 382 7.83 -14.28 -6.21
C PHE A 382 9.28 -13.83 -6.37
N GLY A 383 9.48 -12.59 -6.79
CA GLY A 383 10.81 -11.98 -6.92
C GLY A 383 10.91 -10.95 -8.06
N PRO A 384 12.10 -10.36 -8.28
CA PRO A 384 13.37 -10.69 -7.61
C PRO A 384 13.49 -10.13 -6.18
N ILE A 385 14.25 -10.82 -5.34
CA ILE A 385 14.67 -10.40 -4.00
C ILE A 385 16.21 -10.33 -3.99
N THR A 386 16.75 -9.14 -3.77
CA THR A 386 18.19 -8.90 -3.82
C THR A 386 18.80 -8.88 -2.42
N PHE A 387 19.82 -9.71 -2.18
CA PHE A 387 20.64 -9.66 -0.96
C PHE A 387 21.82 -8.74 -1.16
N SER A 388 21.73 -7.47 -0.73
CA SER A 388 22.86 -6.54 -0.85
C SER A 388 23.90 -6.78 0.25
N GLU A 389 25.17 -6.74 -0.14
CA GLU A 389 26.30 -6.78 0.79
C GLU A 389 26.81 -5.36 1.10
N PRO A 390 27.20 -5.05 2.35
CA PRO A 390 27.84 -3.78 2.66
C PRO A 390 29.23 -3.70 2.02
N ALA A 391 29.74 -2.48 1.86
CA ALA A 391 31.12 -2.28 1.42
C ALA A 391 32.11 -2.95 2.39
N GLU A 392 33.29 -3.35 1.90
CA GLU A 392 34.34 -3.94 2.74
C GLU A 392 34.68 -3.00 3.92
N LEU A 393 34.78 -3.57 5.12
CA LEU A 393 35.12 -2.81 6.31
C LEU A 393 36.60 -2.44 6.26
N VAL A 394 36.88 -1.13 6.21
CA VAL A 394 38.23 -0.58 6.18
C VAL A 394 38.42 0.34 7.38
N ALA A 395 39.37 -0.02 8.24
CA ALA A 395 39.87 0.81 9.32
C ALA A 395 41.18 1.48 8.89
N SER A 396 41.29 2.79 9.09
CA SER A 396 42.51 3.55 8.77
C SER A 396 42.85 4.52 9.89
N THR A 397 44.13 4.64 10.23
CA THR A 397 44.60 5.59 11.24
C THR A 397 45.34 6.76 10.60
N SER A 398 45.31 7.90 11.26
CA SER A 398 46.10 9.07 10.89
C SER A 398 46.73 9.72 12.11
N ILE A 399 47.99 10.13 11.98
CA ILE A 399 48.75 10.74 13.07
C ILE A 399 48.27 12.18 13.25
N VAL A 400 47.81 12.50 14.47
CA VAL A 400 47.45 13.87 14.87
C VAL A 400 48.63 14.54 15.56
N SER A 401 49.32 13.82 16.45
CA SER A 401 50.53 14.31 17.14
C SER A 401 51.42 13.16 17.59
N SER A 402 52.72 13.44 17.79
CA SER A 402 53.73 12.44 18.19
C SER A 402 54.44 12.83 19.48
N ASN A 403 54.91 11.82 20.22
CA ASN A 403 55.78 12.00 21.38
C ASN A 403 57.13 12.61 20.93
N GLN A 404 57.59 13.67 21.60
CA GLN A 404 58.78 14.43 21.19
C GLN A 404 60.01 14.11 22.06
N CYS A 405 59.77 13.65 23.29
CA CYS A 405 60.78 13.33 24.29
C CYS A 405 60.54 11.95 24.91
N THR A 406 61.59 11.36 25.49
CA THR A 406 61.48 10.11 26.23
C THR A 406 60.58 10.28 27.46
N GLY A 407 59.57 9.43 27.58
CA GLY A 407 58.59 9.45 28.67
C GLY A 407 57.34 10.28 28.37
N ASP A 408 57.24 10.89 27.19
CA ASP A 408 56.02 11.57 26.77
C ASP A 408 54.86 10.59 26.57
N CYS A 409 53.67 11.05 26.89
CA CYS A 409 52.38 10.42 26.60
C CYS A 409 51.42 11.46 26.03
N ILE A 410 51.85 12.15 24.99
CA ILE A 410 51.10 13.25 24.35
C ILE A 410 50.68 12.94 22.92
N ALA A 411 51.12 11.80 22.37
CA ALA A 411 50.74 11.39 21.02
C ALA A 411 49.23 11.17 20.91
N ALA A 412 48.71 11.43 19.72
CA ALA A 412 47.31 11.27 19.39
C ALA A 412 47.17 10.78 17.95
N GLU A 413 46.23 9.88 17.72
CA GLU A 413 45.90 9.32 16.41
C GLU A 413 44.38 9.25 16.25
N ASP A 414 43.90 9.47 15.03
CA ASP A 414 42.49 9.33 14.68
C ASP A 414 42.28 8.06 13.87
N LEU A 415 41.35 7.21 14.31
CA LEU A 415 40.81 6.07 13.56
C LEU A 415 39.57 6.51 12.78
N THR A 416 39.53 6.17 11.50
CA THR A 416 38.33 6.26 10.65
C THR A 416 37.97 4.88 10.13
N ILE A 417 36.72 4.47 10.35
CA ILE A 417 36.13 3.21 9.91
C ILE A 417 35.17 3.53 8.76
N THR A 418 35.29 2.79 7.66
CA THR A 418 34.37 2.87 6.50
C THR A 418 33.92 1.47 6.09
N GLY A 419 32.76 1.36 5.45
CA GLY A 419 32.18 0.05 5.08
C GLY A 419 31.60 -0.72 6.27
N GLY A 420 31.24 -1.99 6.07
CA GLY A 420 30.49 -2.80 7.01
C GLY A 420 29.14 -2.19 7.40
N THR A 421 28.59 -2.65 8.52
CA THR A 421 27.40 -2.05 9.14
C THR A 421 27.72 -1.58 10.56
N MET A 422 27.07 -0.49 10.96
CA MET A 422 27.19 0.09 12.30
C MET A 422 26.18 -0.56 13.26
N PRO A 423 26.42 -0.52 14.59
CA PRO A 423 27.56 0.10 15.29
C PRO A 423 28.86 -0.70 15.18
N TYR A 424 30.00 0.00 15.25
CA TYR A 424 31.32 -0.63 15.19
C TYR A 424 31.88 -0.92 16.59
N SER A 425 32.67 -1.99 16.68
CA SER A 425 33.49 -2.33 17.84
C SER A 425 34.87 -2.81 17.39
N PHE A 426 35.91 -2.51 18.16
CA PHE A 426 37.28 -2.95 17.89
C PHE A 426 38.06 -3.16 19.19
N ASP A 427 39.09 -4.00 19.15
CA ASP A 427 39.94 -4.30 20.30
C ASP A 427 41.26 -3.56 20.18
N ILE A 428 41.70 -2.90 21.25
CA ILE A 428 42.99 -2.21 21.29
C ILE A 428 43.92 -3.03 22.17
N THR A 429 44.98 -3.59 21.58
CA THR A 429 45.98 -4.39 22.30
C THR A 429 47.30 -3.63 22.43
N SER A 430 47.82 -3.56 23.65
CA SER A 430 49.10 -2.92 23.99
C SER A 430 49.89 -3.77 24.99
N SER A 431 51.07 -3.33 25.40
CA SER A 431 51.82 -3.99 26.48
C SER A 431 51.08 -4.00 27.81
N GLY A 432 50.12 -3.10 28.01
CA GLY A 432 49.25 -3.01 29.19
C GLY A 432 48.06 -3.97 29.17
N GLY A 433 47.81 -4.68 28.06
CA GLY A 433 46.67 -5.57 27.87
C GLY A 433 45.77 -5.17 26.70
N THR A 434 44.62 -5.85 26.58
CA THR A 434 43.61 -5.63 25.55
C THR A 434 42.36 -4.97 26.13
N SER A 435 41.82 -3.97 25.44
CA SER A 435 40.56 -3.31 25.78
C SER A 435 39.65 -3.20 24.57
N THR A 436 38.38 -3.58 24.70
CA THR A 436 37.37 -3.43 23.64
C THR A 436 36.76 -2.03 23.69
N GLN A 437 36.70 -1.37 22.53
CA GLN A 437 36.00 -0.11 22.33
C GLN A 437 34.74 -0.35 21.50
N ASN A 438 33.60 0.14 22.01
CA ASN A 438 32.33 0.14 21.28
C ASN A 438 31.99 1.58 20.89
N LEU A 439 31.65 1.81 19.63
CA LEU A 439 31.20 3.10 19.13
C LEU A 439 29.68 3.19 19.18
N ALA A 440 29.16 4.39 19.41
CA ALA A 440 27.73 4.64 19.32
C ALA A 440 27.25 4.48 17.87
N ASN A 441 25.97 4.17 17.68
CA ASN A 441 25.38 4.09 16.35
C ASN A 441 25.54 5.42 15.59
N GLY A 442 25.92 5.37 14.31
CA GLY A 442 26.22 6.55 13.50
C GLY A 442 27.63 7.12 13.67
N VAL A 443 28.45 6.59 14.60
CA VAL A 443 29.83 7.04 14.81
C VAL A 443 30.80 6.13 14.06
N SER A 444 31.59 6.72 13.17
CA SER A 444 32.56 6.02 12.31
C SER A 444 34.02 6.43 12.56
N SER A 445 34.27 7.23 13.60
CA SER A 445 35.63 7.66 13.97
C SER A 445 35.87 7.58 15.47
N TYR A 446 37.14 7.44 15.85
CA TYR A 446 37.58 7.43 17.24
C TYR A 446 38.95 8.10 17.38
N SER A 447 39.10 9.00 18.34
CA SER A 447 40.36 9.68 18.61
C SER A 447 41.06 9.07 19.81
N PHE A 448 42.26 8.54 19.60
CA PHE A 448 43.17 8.14 20.66
C PHE A 448 43.95 9.35 21.15
N ILE A 449 43.94 9.58 22.46
CA ILE A 449 44.68 10.69 23.09
C ILE A 449 45.57 10.16 24.20
N ASN A 450 46.63 10.91 24.51
CA ASN A 450 47.59 10.61 25.57
C ASN A 450 48.33 9.27 25.38
N LEU A 451 48.65 8.91 24.13
CA LEU A 451 49.36 7.67 23.82
C LEU A 451 50.82 7.77 24.27
N CYS A 452 51.23 6.90 25.18
CA CYS A 452 52.63 6.69 25.55
C CYS A 452 53.37 5.87 24.49
N ALA A 453 54.70 5.82 24.56
CA ALA A 453 55.51 4.94 23.71
C ALA A 453 55.17 3.46 23.93
N ASP A 454 54.45 2.86 22.99
CA ASP A 454 54.09 1.45 22.92
C ASP A 454 53.67 1.09 21.48
N ASN A 455 53.45 -0.20 21.21
CA ASN A 455 52.78 -0.66 20.00
C ASN A 455 51.30 -0.94 20.30
N TYR A 456 50.41 -0.20 19.65
CA TYR A 456 48.96 -0.38 19.78
C TYR A 456 48.45 -1.08 18.52
N ASP A 457 47.86 -2.26 18.69
CA ASP A 457 47.22 -3.05 17.62
C ASP A 457 45.70 -2.89 17.72
N ILE A 458 45.03 -2.65 16.59
CA ILE A 458 43.58 -2.32 16.49
C ILE A 458 42.85 -3.37 15.66
#